data_AF-A0A7K0A4V3-F1
#
_entry.id   AF-A0A7K0A4V3-F1
#
_cell.length_a   1.000
_cell.length_b   1.000
_cell.length_c   1.000
_cell.angle_alpha   90.00
_cell.angle_beta   90.00
_cell.angle_gamma   90.00
#
_symmetry.space_group_name_H-M   'P 1'
#
loop_
_entity.id
_entity.type
_entity.pdbx_description
1 polymer ?
#
loop_
_entity_poly.entity_id
_entity_poly.type
_entity_poly.pdbx_seq_one_letter_code
_entity_poly.pdbx_strand_id
1 'polypeptide(L)'
;MWIFPLAAAGVSAVFASILFRGWRTRPRAHLLAWSVALAMFAVASGAAAIGMLAGWSGPIFRTYYLFGAILNVPVLALGTLYLLAPARHARVATSVVILLSLSAAIAVLGAPLDVAALRTTGIPSGGEVMPPGPRAVSRYYSFAGFFVVVGGALWSAGRLARSRQGHLKRLAVANGLIATGTFIVAVASGFARYGRGLIFAVGLFLGVSVMFLGFLMTRPRTS
;
A
#
# COMPACT_ATOMS: atom_id res chain seq x y z
N MET A 1 19.44 8.77 -3.61
CA MET A 1 18.31 7.93 -4.08
C MET A 1 17.33 7.54 -2.96
N TRP A 2 17.78 7.38 -1.72
CA TRP A 2 16.95 7.11 -0.53
C TRP A 2 15.92 8.20 -0.19
N ILE A 3 16.05 9.40 -0.77
CA ILE A 3 15.14 10.52 -0.51
C ILE A 3 13.70 10.22 -0.95
N PHE A 4 13.50 9.48 -2.06
CA PHE A 4 12.17 9.11 -2.54
C PHE A 4 11.44 8.16 -1.59
N PRO A 5 12.01 7.01 -1.15
CA PRO A 5 11.33 6.16 -0.19
C PRO A 5 11.17 6.86 1.17
N LEU A 6 12.09 7.75 1.57
CA LEU A 6 11.90 8.54 2.79
C LEU A 6 10.73 9.53 2.67
N ALA A 7 10.64 10.24 1.54
CA ALA A 7 9.52 11.15 1.27
C ALA A 7 8.19 10.38 1.19
N ALA A 8 8.18 9.22 0.53
CA ALA A 8 7.03 8.34 0.47
C ALA A 8 6.61 7.86 1.88
N ALA A 9 7.58 7.54 2.74
CA ALA A 9 7.33 7.21 4.14
C ALA A 9 6.69 8.38 4.90
N GLY A 10 7.22 9.59 4.75
CA GLY A 10 6.68 10.81 5.38
C GLY A 10 5.25 11.12 4.93
N VAL A 11 4.99 11.13 3.62
CA VAL A 11 3.64 11.36 3.06
C VAL A 11 2.67 10.30 3.58
N SER A 12 3.06 9.03 3.54
CA SER A 12 2.21 7.93 4.00
C SER A 12 1.96 7.98 5.51
N ALA A 13 2.94 8.38 6.32
CA ALA A 13 2.79 8.54 7.76
C ALA A 13 1.83 9.69 8.12
N VAL A 14 1.92 10.82 7.43
CA VAL A 14 0.97 11.94 7.57
C VAL A 14 -0.44 11.50 7.18
N PHE A 15 -0.57 10.81 6.04
CA PHE A 15 -1.84 10.30 5.56
C PHE A 15 -2.46 9.29 6.54
N ALA A 16 -1.68 8.33 7.03
CA ALA A 16 -2.11 7.37 8.06
C ALA A 16 -2.58 8.10 9.34
N SER A 17 -1.78 9.05 9.84
CA SER A 17 -2.10 9.82 11.06
C SER A 17 -3.42 10.58 10.94
N ILE A 18 -3.69 11.14 9.77
CA ILE A 18 -4.93 11.83 9.45
C ILE A 18 -6.12 10.87 9.50
N LEU A 19 -6.03 9.71 8.86
CA LEU A 19 -7.11 8.72 8.86
C LEU A 19 -7.35 8.17 10.26
N PHE A 20 -6.29 7.92 11.01
CA PHE A 20 -6.36 7.45 12.39
C PHE A 20 -7.06 8.45 13.32
N ARG A 21 -6.73 9.75 13.20
CA ARG A 21 -7.44 10.80 13.92
C ARG A 21 -8.93 10.83 13.55
N GLY A 22 -9.25 10.68 12.27
CA GLY A 22 -10.63 10.57 11.79
C GLY A 22 -11.37 9.36 12.36
N TRP A 23 -10.68 8.22 12.49
CA TRP A 23 -11.23 7.03 13.13
C TRP A 23 -11.47 7.22 14.64
N ARG A 24 -10.54 7.87 15.36
CA ARG A 24 -10.73 8.17 16.80
C ARG A 24 -11.93 9.08 17.05
N THR A 25 -12.22 10.03 16.16
CA THR A 25 -13.35 10.95 16.32
C THR A 25 -14.68 10.33 15.88
N ARG A 26 -14.69 9.59 14.77
CA ARG A 26 -15.86 8.87 14.27
C ARG A 26 -15.45 7.48 13.79
N PRO A 27 -15.53 6.45 14.64
CA PRO A 27 -15.00 5.13 14.34
C PRO A 27 -15.72 4.48 13.17
N ARG A 28 -15.00 4.35 12.05
CA ARG A 28 -15.41 3.60 10.86
C ARG A 28 -14.32 2.61 10.49
N ALA A 29 -14.69 1.34 10.30
CA ALA A 29 -13.73 0.26 10.08
C ALA A 29 -12.79 0.50 8.88
N HIS A 30 -13.29 1.09 7.79
CA HIS A 30 -12.46 1.42 6.62
C HIS A 30 -11.35 2.44 6.92
N LEU A 31 -11.59 3.42 7.80
CA LEU A 31 -10.58 4.41 8.17
C LEU A 31 -9.42 3.76 8.93
N LEU A 32 -9.72 2.82 9.83
CA LEU A 32 -8.70 2.07 10.55
C LEU A 32 -7.90 1.17 9.60
N ALA A 33 -8.58 0.42 8.73
CA ALA A 33 -7.91 -0.45 7.76
C ALA A 33 -6.96 0.34 6.85
N TRP A 34 -7.42 1.44 6.26
CA TRP A 34 -6.56 2.29 5.43
C TRP A 34 -5.43 2.95 6.22
N SER A 35 -5.69 3.37 7.46
CA SER A 35 -4.65 3.89 8.34
C SER A 35 -3.55 2.86 8.61
N VAL A 36 -3.92 1.61 8.89
CA VAL A 36 -2.97 0.52 9.13
C VAL A 36 -2.17 0.23 7.86
N ALA A 37 -2.83 0.12 6.71
CA ALA A 37 -2.16 -0.08 5.42
C ALA A 37 -1.13 1.03 5.12
N LEU A 38 -1.49 2.30 5.32
CA LEU A 38 -0.59 3.43 5.10
C LEU A 38 0.53 3.51 6.14
N ALA A 39 0.30 3.07 7.38
CA ALA A 39 1.37 2.92 8.36
C ALA A 39 2.36 1.83 7.95
N MET A 40 1.87 0.70 7.43
CA MET A 40 2.72 -0.37 6.89
C MET A 40 3.50 0.11 5.67
N PHE A 41 2.88 0.87 4.77
CA PHE A 41 3.56 1.52 3.64
C PHE A 41 4.67 2.45 4.12
N ALA A 42 4.43 3.23 5.19
CA ALA A 42 5.42 4.13 5.76
C ALA A 42 6.60 3.36 6.37
N VAL A 43 6.33 2.30 7.12
CA VAL A 43 7.36 1.40 7.68
C VAL A 43 8.17 0.73 6.58
N ALA A 44 7.53 0.21 5.53
CA ALA A 44 8.21 -0.43 4.41
C ALA A 44 9.10 0.56 3.65
N SER A 45 8.59 1.76 3.37
CA SER A 45 9.35 2.80 2.66
C SER A 45 10.48 3.35 3.54
N GLY A 46 10.27 3.48 4.85
CA GLY A 46 11.33 3.83 5.80
C GLY A 46 12.43 2.75 5.86
N ALA A 47 12.05 1.48 5.91
CA ALA A 47 13.01 0.36 5.84
C ALA A 47 13.81 0.37 4.53
N ALA A 48 13.16 0.67 3.39
CA ALA A 48 13.87 0.84 2.13
C ALA A 48 14.86 2.02 2.14
N ALA A 49 14.46 3.16 2.72
CA ALA A 49 15.35 4.30 2.86
C ALA A 49 16.56 3.98 3.75
N ILE A 50 16.35 3.30 4.89
CA ILE A 50 17.41 2.84 5.79
C ILE A 50 18.32 1.84 5.08
N GLY A 51 17.78 0.85 4.36
CA GLY A 51 18.55 -0.12 3.60
C GLY A 51 19.45 0.52 2.53
N MET A 52 18.97 1.56 1.87
CA MET A 52 19.75 2.33 0.89
C MET A 52 20.78 3.28 1.53
N LEU A 53 20.56 3.72 2.76
CA LEU A 53 21.44 4.65 3.48
C LEU A 53 22.56 3.94 4.24
N ALA A 54 22.21 2.89 4.98
CA ALA A 54 23.07 2.19 5.93
C ALA A 54 23.43 0.76 5.48
N GLY A 55 22.92 0.32 4.33
CA GLY A 55 23.08 -1.03 3.82
C GLY A 55 21.94 -1.97 4.22
N TRP A 56 21.75 -3.02 3.43
CA TRP A 56 20.68 -3.99 3.65
C TRP A 56 21.11 -5.08 4.63
N SER A 57 20.25 -5.35 5.61
CA SER A 57 20.33 -6.52 6.48
C SER A 57 19.09 -7.39 6.33
N GLY A 58 19.19 -8.65 6.74
CA GLY A 58 18.06 -9.58 6.72
C GLY A 58 16.79 -9.01 7.39
N PRO A 59 16.87 -8.44 8.62
CA PRO A 59 15.71 -7.81 9.25
C PRO A 59 15.13 -6.64 8.46
N ILE A 60 15.96 -5.71 7.96
CA ILE A 60 15.51 -4.54 7.19
C ILE A 60 14.78 -5.00 5.92
N PHE A 61 15.36 -5.97 5.20
CA PHE A 61 14.77 -6.52 4.00
C PHE A 61 13.44 -7.23 4.29
N ARG A 62 13.37 -8.04 5.35
CA ARG A 62 12.12 -8.71 5.74
C ARG A 62 11.03 -7.71 6.12
N THR A 63 11.35 -6.65 6.84
CA THR A 63 10.40 -5.56 7.16
C THR A 63 9.90 -4.89 5.89
N TYR A 64 10.80 -4.48 4.99
CA TYR A 64 10.46 -3.89 3.70
C TYR A 64 9.56 -4.82 2.87
N TYR A 65 9.93 -6.10 2.75
CA TYR A 65 9.23 -7.07 1.91
C TYR A 65 7.88 -7.47 2.48
N LEU A 66 7.81 -7.76 3.79
CA LEU A 66 6.58 -8.17 4.45
C LEU A 66 5.53 -7.06 4.42
N PHE A 67 5.89 -5.85 4.87
CA PHE A 67 4.97 -4.73 4.90
C PHE A 67 4.71 -4.17 3.51
N GLY A 68 5.72 -4.00 2.67
CA GLY A 68 5.56 -3.38 1.34
C GLY A 68 4.94 -4.30 0.30
N ALA A 69 5.38 -5.56 0.23
CA ALA A 69 5.07 -6.45 -0.90
C ALA A 69 4.00 -7.51 -0.60
N ILE A 70 3.67 -7.77 0.67
CA ILE A 70 2.70 -8.81 1.01
C ILE A 70 1.49 -8.26 1.76
N LEU A 71 1.69 -7.64 2.92
CA LEU A 71 0.60 -7.40 3.86
C LEU A 71 -0.19 -6.12 3.55
N ASN A 72 0.47 -5.08 3.04
CA ASN A 72 -0.15 -3.75 2.88
C ASN A 72 -1.33 -3.76 1.90
N VAL A 73 -1.17 -4.34 0.70
CA VAL A 73 -2.21 -4.31 -0.34
C VAL A 73 -3.50 -5.04 0.10
N PRO A 74 -3.45 -6.24 0.73
CA PRO A 74 -4.64 -6.86 1.33
C PRO A 74 -5.32 -6.01 2.40
N VAL A 75 -4.56 -5.37 3.30
CA VAL A 75 -5.15 -4.52 4.35
C VAL A 75 -5.78 -3.26 3.73
N LEU A 76 -5.17 -2.69 2.68
CA LEU A 76 -5.75 -1.59 1.92
C LEU A 76 -7.08 -2.00 1.24
N ALA A 77 -7.13 -3.22 0.70
CA ALA A 77 -8.33 -3.81 0.10
C ALA A 77 -9.45 -4.05 1.13
N LEU A 78 -9.12 -4.42 2.38
CA LEU A 78 -10.12 -4.52 3.45
C LEU A 78 -10.86 -3.20 3.67
N GLY A 79 -10.14 -2.07 3.65
CA GLY A 79 -10.80 -0.77 3.81
C GLY A 79 -11.81 -0.49 2.69
N THR A 80 -11.50 -0.92 1.46
CA THR A 80 -12.43 -0.83 0.32
C THR A 80 -13.63 -1.77 0.48
N LEU A 81 -13.42 -2.99 0.98
CA LEU A 81 -14.51 -3.92 1.28
C LEU A 81 -15.42 -3.39 2.40
N TYR A 82 -14.87 -2.82 3.46
CA TYR A 82 -15.66 -2.18 4.52
C TYR A 82 -16.43 -0.94 4.04
N LEU A 83 -16.00 -0.32 2.94
CA LEU A 83 -16.69 0.81 2.33
C LEU A 83 -17.84 0.36 1.41
N LEU A 84 -17.61 -0.69 0.61
CA LEU A 84 -18.48 -1.03 -0.51
C LEU A 84 -19.30 -2.30 -0.32
N ALA A 85 -18.82 -3.25 0.48
CA ALA A 85 -19.44 -4.55 0.66
C ALA A 85 -20.24 -4.62 1.98
N PRO A 86 -21.23 -5.54 2.07
CA PRO A 86 -21.92 -5.79 3.32
C PRO A 86 -20.94 -6.23 4.43
N ALA A 87 -21.19 -5.76 5.67
CA ALA A 87 -20.30 -5.97 6.81
C ALA A 87 -19.92 -7.44 7.07
N ARG A 88 -20.81 -8.40 6.76
CA ARG A 88 -20.51 -9.84 6.86
C ARG A 88 -19.30 -10.25 6.02
N HIS A 89 -19.25 -9.81 4.76
CA HIS A 89 -18.18 -10.19 3.83
C HIS A 89 -16.87 -9.50 4.22
N ALA A 90 -16.94 -8.24 4.64
CA ALA A 90 -15.77 -7.51 5.12
C ALA A 90 -15.17 -8.12 6.40
N ARG A 91 -16.00 -8.63 7.31
CA ARG A 91 -15.53 -9.38 8.50
C ARG A 91 -14.88 -10.71 8.14
N VAL A 92 -15.50 -11.50 7.26
CA VAL A 92 -14.89 -12.76 6.78
C VAL A 92 -13.57 -12.48 6.06
N ALA A 93 -13.54 -11.48 5.18
CA ALA A 93 -12.31 -11.06 4.52
C ALA A 93 -11.24 -10.62 5.52
N THR A 94 -11.61 -9.97 6.62
CA THR A 94 -10.67 -9.58 7.68
C THR A 94 -10.05 -10.80 8.35
N SER A 95 -10.85 -11.81 8.72
CA SER A 95 -10.33 -13.07 9.26
C SER A 95 -9.38 -13.76 8.28
N VAL A 96 -9.75 -13.81 6.99
CA VAL A 96 -8.89 -14.36 5.93
C VAL A 96 -7.58 -13.57 5.84
N VAL A 97 -7.63 -12.24 5.74
CA VAL A 97 -6.42 -11.41 5.64
C VAL A 97 -5.53 -11.55 6.88
N ILE A 98 -6.08 -11.68 8.08
CA ILE A 98 -5.28 -11.93 9.30
C ILE A 98 -4.56 -13.27 9.19
N LEU A 99 -5.26 -14.35 8.84
CA LEU A 99 -4.66 -15.69 8.69
C LEU A 99 -3.57 -15.71 7.60
N LEU A 100 -3.87 -15.09 6.45
CA LEU A 100 -2.93 -14.92 5.35
C LEU A 100 -1.72 -14.05 5.75
N SER A 101 -1.93 -13.05 6.62
CA SER A 101 -0.85 -12.20 7.12
C SER A 101 0.08 -12.96 8.06
N LEU A 102 -0.49 -13.77 8.95
CA LEU A 102 0.28 -14.62 9.87
C LEU A 102 1.07 -15.68 9.10
N SER A 103 0.45 -16.36 8.13
CA SER A 103 1.13 -17.36 7.31
C SER A 103 2.26 -16.74 6.47
N ALA A 104 2.03 -15.57 5.88
CA ALA A 104 3.07 -14.82 5.18
C ALA A 104 4.23 -14.39 6.09
N ALA A 105 3.93 -13.94 7.31
CA ALA A 105 4.97 -13.57 8.28
C ALA A 105 5.84 -14.78 8.63
N ILE A 106 5.24 -15.93 8.94
CA ILE A 106 5.97 -17.18 9.21
C ILE A 106 6.84 -17.56 8.00
N ALA A 107 6.27 -17.54 6.80
CA ALA A 107 6.99 -17.90 5.58
C ALA A 107 8.19 -16.97 5.28
N VAL A 108 8.05 -15.65 5.50
CA VAL A 108 9.13 -14.67 5.27
C VAL A 108 10.19 -14.72 6.35
N LEU A 109 9.80 -14.91 7.62
CA LEU A 109 10.73 -14.98 8.73
C LEU A 109 11.55 -16.28 8.70
N GLY A 110 10.93 -17.40 8.33
CA GLY A 110 11.57 -18.71 8.20
C GLY A 110 12.33 -18.92 6.89
N ALA A 111 12.15 -18.08 5.88
CA ALA A 111 12.82 -18.25 4.59
C ALA A 111 14.33 -17.98 4.69
N PRO A 112 15.18 -18.84 4.07
CA PRO A 112 16.58 -18.53 3.86
C PRO A 112 16.70 -17.37 2.87
N LEU A 113 17.42 -16.32 3.26
CA LEU A 113 17.68 -15.17 2.40
C LEU A 113 19.01 -15.36 1.68
N ASP A 114 19.06 -15.00 0.41
CA ASP A 114 20.34 -14.81 -0.27
C ASP A 114 20.97 -13.50 0.22
N VAL A 115 21.93 -13.62 1.13
CA VAL A 115 22.63 -12.49 1.73
C VAL A 115 23.57 -11.81 0.72
N ALA A 116 24.05 -12.52 -0.30
CA ALA A 116 24.87 -11.92 -1.35
C ALA A 116 24.04 -10.94 -2.18
N ALA A 117 22.78 -11.30 -2.47
CA ALA A 117 21.82 -10.44 -3.17
C ALA A 117 21.42 -9.18 -2.38
N LEU A 118 21.73 -9.09 -1.08
CA LEU A 118 21.52 -7.87 -0.28
C LEU A 118 22.65 -6.84 -0.45
N ARG A 119 23.81 -7.21 -1.00
CA ARG A 119 24.96 -6.31 -1.19
C ARG A 119 24.77 -5.42 -2.42
N THR A 120 23.73 -4.58 -2.38
CA THR A 120 23.40 -3.62 -3.45
C THR A 120 23.29 -2.22 -2.89
N THR A 121 23.63 -1.22 -3.72
CA THR A 121 23.46 0.21 -3.41
C THR A 121 22.01 0.69 -3.61
N GLY A 122 21.17 -0.14 -4.26
CA GLY A 122 19.79 0.16 -4.59
C GLY A 122 18.79 -0.56 -3.70
N ILE A 123 17.58 -0.78 -4.23
CA ILE A 123 16.58 -1.64 -3.59
C ILE A 123 16.73 -3.04 -4.21
N PRO A 124 17.07 -4.07 -3.41
CA PRO A 124 17.32 -5.41 -3.92
C PRO A 124 16.03 -6.02 -4.45
N SER A 125 16.16 -6.86 -5.48
CA SER A 125 15.02 -7.54 -6.05
C SER A 125 14.51 -8.61 -5.08
N GLY A 126 13.21 -8.57 -4.78
CA GLY A 126 12.56 -9.67 -4.07
C GLY A 126 12.69 -11.02 -4.80
N GLY A 127 12.93 -10.98 -6.12
CA GLY A 127 13.19 -12.15 -6.95
C GLY A 127 14.52 -12.84 -6.63
N GLU A 128 15.53 -12.08 -6.24
CA GLU A 128 16.90 -12.55 -6.01
C GLU A 128 17.10 -12.95 -4.55
N VAL A 129 16.52 -12.20 -3.61
CA VAL A 129 16.74 -12.40 -2.18
C VAL A 129 15.85 -13.50 -1.58
N MET A 130 14.63 -13.71 -2.11
CA MET A 130 13.60 -14.53 -1.49
C MET A 130 13.27 -15.80 -2.29
N PRO A 131 13.03 -16.96 -1.65
CA PRO A 131 12.67 -18.19 -2.35
C PRO A 131 11.33 -18.12 -3.10
N PRO A 132 11.03 -19.07 -4.02
CA PRO A 132 9.79 -19.09 -4.80
C PRO A 132 8.49 -18.98 -3.99
N GLY A 133 8.41 -19.62 -2.82
CA GLY A 133 7.20 -19.66 -1.99
C GLY A 133 6.69 -18.27 -1.56
N PRO A 134 7.46 -17.51 -0.75
CA PRO A 134 7.06 -16.15 -0.34
C PRO A 134 6.90 -15.17 -1.51
N ARG A 135 7.58 -15.41 -2.65
CA ARG A 135 7.40 -14.63 -3.89
C ARG A 135 6.03 -14.87 -4.53
N ALA A 136 5.56 -16.11 -4.57
CA ALA A 136 4.23 -16.45 -5.07
C ALA A 136 3.14 -15.80 -4.20
N VAL A 137 3.26 -15.91 -2.88
CA VAL A 137 2.32 -15.30 -1.91
C VAL A 137 2.20 -13.79 -2.13
N SER A 138 3.33 -13.07 -2.18
CA SER A 138 3.36 -11.63 -2.48
C SER A 138 2.61 -11.29 -3.77
N ARG A 139 2.82 -12.07 -4.83
CA ARG A 139 2.20 -11.85 -6.14
C ARG A 139 0.68 -11.99 -6.05
N TYR A 140 0.18 -13.11 -5.54
CA TYR A 140 -1.26 -13.36 -5.47
C TYR A 140 -1.98 -12.33 -4.60
N TYR A 141 -1.41 -11.99 -3.45
CA TYR A 141 -2.03 -11.04 -2.52
C TYR A 141 -2.06 -9.62 -3.10
N SER A 142 -0.96 -9.21 -3.72
CA SER A 142 -0.87 -7.90 -4.38
C SER A 142 -1.87 -7.78 -5.52
N PHE A 143 -1.99 -8.80 -6.38
CA PHE A 143 -2.95 -8.76 -7.49
C PHE A 143 -4.40 -8.76 -7.01
N ALA A 144 -4.75 -9.67 -6.10
CA ALA A 144 -6.10 -9.74 -5.57
C ALA A 144 -6.53 -8.42 -4.91
N GLY A 145 -5.69 -7.86 -4.03
CA GLY A 145 -6.01 -6.60 -3.38
C GLY A 145 -5.99 -5.40 -4.34
N PHE A 146 -5.10 -5.39 -5.35
CA PHE A 146 -5.08 -4.36 -6.38
C PHE A 146 -6.43 -4.24 -7.11
N PHE A 147 -6.99 -5.36 -7.58
CA PHE A 147 -8.28 -5.34 -8.28
C PHE A 147 -9.42 -4.87 -7.38
N VAL A 148 -9.39 -5.22 -6.09
CA VAL A 148 -10.38 -4.73 -5.13
C VAL A 148 -10.28 -3.23 -4.92
N VAL A 149 -9.06 -2.69 -4.71
CA VAL A 149 -8.86 -1.26 -4.44
C VAL A 149 -9.14 -0.42 -5.69
N VAL A 150 -8.51 -0.74 -6.82
CA VAL A 150 -8.68 0.00 -8.07
C VAL A 150 -10.09 -0.16 -8.60
N GLY A 151 -10.63 -1.38 -8.62
CA GLY A 151 -12.01 -1.64 -9.04
C GLY A 151 -13.03 -0.89 -8.18
N GLY A 152 -12.87 -0.92 -6.85
CA GLY A 152 -13.75 -0.21 -5.92
C GLY A 152 -13.68 1.31 -6.08
N ALA A 153 -12.49 1.87 -6.28
CA ALA A 153 -12.29 3.30 -6.52
C ALA A 153 -12.88 3.74 -7.87
N LEU A 154 -12.62 3.00 -8.96
CA LEU A 154 -13.17 3.31 -10.29
C LEU A 154 -14.70 3.17 -10.33
N TRP A 155 -15.25 2.13 -9.69
CA TRP A 155 -16.70 1.96 -9.57
C TRP A 155 -17.33 3.14 -8.82
N SER A 156 -16.72 3.55 -7.71
CA SER A 156 -17.16 4.72 -6.94
C SER A 156 -17.08 6.00 -7.77
N ALA A 157 -15.99 6.21 -8.52
CA ALA A 157 -15.83 7.35 -9.41
C ALA A 157 -16.91 7.41 -10.49
N GLY A 158 -17.14 6.32 -11.23
CA GLY A 158 -18.14 6.26 -12.30
C GLY A 158 -19.58 6.40 -11.80
N ARG A 159 -19.88 5.86 -10.60
CA ARG A 159 -21.19 6.07 -9.95
C ARG A 159 -21.40 7.53 -9.58
N LEU A 160 -20.40 8.19 -9.01
CA LEU A 160 -20.50 9.57 -8.52
C LEU A 160 -20.43 10.61 -9.64
N ALA A 161 -19.71 10.34 -10.72
CA ALA A 161 -19.58 11.23 -11.88
C ALA A 161 -20.92 11.48 -12.59
N ARG A 162 -21.84 10.51 -12.52
CA ARG A 162 -23.19 10.63 -13.09
C ARG A 162 -24.12 11.55 -12.28
N SER A 163 -23.70 12.00 -11.10
CA SER A 163 -24.51 12.90 -10.27
C SER A 163 -24.49 14.34 -10.79
N ARG A 164 -25.64 15.04 -10.68
CA ARG A 164 -25.74 16.48 -10.96
C ARG A 164 -25.18 17.35 -9.83
N GLN A 165 -24.95 16.79 -8.63
CA GLN A 165 -24.45 17.54 -7.49
C GLN A 165 -22.94 17.77 -7.57
N GLY A 166 -22.50 19.03 -7.50
CA GLY A 166 -21.08 19.41 -7.63
C GLY A 166 -20.17 18.75 -6.59
N HIS A 167 -20.64 18.58 -5.35
CA HIS A 167 -19.88 17.87 -4.31
C HIS A 167 -19.62 16.40 -4.68
N LEU A 168 -20.60 15.71 -5.27
CA LEU A 168 -20.45 14.30 -5.68
C LEU A 168 -19.48 14.16 -6.86
N LYS A 169 -19.49 15.11 -7.80
CA LYS A 169 -18.48 15.16 -8.87
C LYS A 169 -17.05 15.34 -8.33
N ARG A 170 -16.88 16.16 -7.28
CA ARG A 170 -15.58 16.28 -6.59
C ARG A 170 -15.12 14.96 -5.98
N LEU A 171 -16.04 14.21 -5.36
CA LEU A 171 -15.74 12.88 -4.84
C LEU A 171 -15.43 11.88 -5.95
N ALA A 172 -16.01 12.04 -7.15
CA ALA A 172 -15.63 11.23 -8.31
C ALA A 172 -14.17 11.46 -8.72
N VAL A 173 -13.75 12.73 -8.80
CA VAL A 173 -12.35 13.10 -9.08
C VAL A 173 -11.41 12.56 -8.00
N ALA A 174 -11.79 12.69 -6.73
CA ALA A 174 -11.03 12.16 -5.60
C ALA A 174 -10.80 10.64 -5.72
N ASN A 175 -11.85 9.87 -6.02
CA ASN A 175 -11.73 8.42 -6.26
C ASN A 175 -10.89 8.10 -7.50
N GLY A 176 -11.01 8.90 -8.56
CA GLY A 176 -10.15 8.79 -9.74
C GLY A 176 -8.67 8.94 -9.40
N LEU A 177 -8.31 9.98 -8.64
CA LEU A 177 -6.93 10.19 -8.18
C LEU A 177 -6.44 9.04 -7.29
N ILE A 178 -7.27 8.53 -6.37
CA ILE A 178 -6.91 7.37 -5.54
C ILE A 178 -6.65 6.13 -6.41
N ALA A 179 -7.49 5.88 -7.42
CA ALA A 179 -7.29 4.78 -8.37
C ALA A 179 -5.99 4.95 -9.17
N THR A 180 -5.74 6.16 -9.71
CA THR A 180 -4.52 6.48 -10.45
C THR A 180 -3.27 6.31 -9.59
N GLY A 181 -3.27 6.84 -8.37
CA GLY A 181 -2.13 6.69 -7.47
C GLY A 181 -1.86 5.23 -7.09
N THR A 182 -2.92 4.46 -6.83
CA THR A 182 -2.81 3.00 -6.58
C THR A 182 -2.24 2.27 -7.80
N PHE A 183 -2.67 2.64 -9.01
CA PHE A 183 -2.17 2.09 -10.26
C PHE A 183 -0.68 2.38 -10.47
N ILE A 184 -0.25 3.62 -10.20
CA ILE A 184 1.17 4.02 -10.26
C ILE A 184 2.00 3.14 -9.30
N VAL A 185 1.56 2.97 -8.04
CA VAL A 185 2.25 2.10 -7.07
C VAL A 185 2.34 0.66 -7.58
N ALA A 186 1.25 0.12 -8.15
CA ALA A 186 1.22 -1.25 -8.65
C ALA A 186 2.20 -1.47 -9.80
N VAL A 187 2.22 -0.55 -10.78
CA VAL A 187 3.16 -0.59 -11.91
C VAL A 187 4.60 -0.44 -11.42
N ALA A 188 4.87 0.52 -10.53
CA ALA A 188 6.19 0.73 -9.93
C ALA A 188 6.70 -0.52 -9.20
N SER A 189 5.82 -1.21 -8.47
CA SER A 189 6.13 -2.45 -7.75
C SER A 189 6.52 -3.60 -8.69
N GLY A 190 6.04 -3.59 -9.94
CA GLY A 190 6.49 -4.50 -10.99
C GLY A 190 7.97 -4.30 -11.33
N PHE A 191 8.43 -3.04 -11.41
CA PHE A 191 9.82 -2.70 -11.72
C PHE A 191 10.82 -3.10 -10.62
N ALA A 192 10.37 -3.20 -9.36
CA ALA A 192 11.20 -3.70 -8.26
C ALA A 192 11.70 -5.14 -8.50
N ARG A 193 10.96 -5.94 -9.27
CA ARG A 193 11.31 -7.33 -9.60
C ARG A 193 12.44 -7.45 -10.62
N TYR A 194 12.64 -6.41 -11.43
CA TYR A 194 13.65 -6.36 -12.48
C TYR A 194 14.88 -5.53 -12.07
N GLY A 195 15.10 -5.33 -10.77
CA GLY A 195 16.24 -4.58 -10.24
C GLY A 195 16.19 -3.07 -10.50
N ARG A 196 15.07 -2.52 -10.96
CA ARG A 196 14.91 -1.08 -11.27
C ARG A 196 14.47 -0.29 -10.04
N GLY A 197 15.31 -0.30 -9.00
CA GLY A 197 15.00 0.30 -7.69
C GLY A 197 14.66 1.80 -7.71
N LEU A 198 15.25 2.59 -8.62
CA LEU A 198 14.93 4.01 -8.74
C LEU A 198 13.50 4.25 -9.26
N ILE A 199 13.11 3.54 -10.34
CA ILE A 199 11.76 3.65 -10.92
C ILE A 199 10.72 3.24 -9.89
N PHE A 200 11.01 2.17 -9.15
CA PHE A 200 10.18 1.74 -8.04
C PHE A 200 10.05 2.82 -6.96
N ALA A 201 11.17 3.36 -6.48
CA ALA A 201 11.18 4.38 -5.43
C ALA A 201 10.43 5.67 -5.81
N VAL A 202 10.66 6.18 -7.02
CA VAL A 202 9.96 7.36 -7.55
C VAL A 202 8.47 7.07 -7.71
N GLY A 203 8.12 5.90 -8.26
CA GLY A 203 6.74 5.49 -8.43
C GLY A 203 5.97 5.32 -7.12
N LEU A 204 6.61 4.78 -6.06
CA LEU A 204 6.03 4.73 -4.72
C LEU A 204 5.68 6.13 -4.20
N PHE A 205 6.63 7.07 -4.29
CA PHE A 205 6.43 8.45 -3.85
C PHE A 205 5.30 9.13 -4.65
N LEU A 206 5.38 9.11 -5.99
CA LEU A 206 4.36 9.72 -6.83
C LEU A 206 2.98 9.11 -6.58
N GLY A 207 2.90 7.78 -6.53
CA GLY A 207 1.65 7.07 -6.32
C GLY A 207 0.99 7.42 -4.99
N VAL A 208 1.74 7.40 -3.88
CA VAL A 208 1.18 7.75 -2.56
C VAL A 208 0.83 9.25 -2.47
N SER A 209 1.60 10.13 -3.10
CA SER A 209 1.25 11.56 -3.18
C SER A 209 -0.04 11.80 -3.95
N VAL A 210 -0.23 11.14 -5.10
CA VAL A 210 -1.48 11.24 -5.88
C VAL A 210 -2.68 10.70 -5.08
N MET A 211 -2.52 9.55 -4.41
CA MET A 211 -3.56 9.02 -3.51
C MET A 211 -3.91 10.03 -2.41
N PHE A 212 -2.90 10.64 -1.79
CA PHE A 212 -3.11 11.60 -0.71
C PHE A 212 -3.81 12.88 -1.20
N LEU A 213 -3.43 13.41 -2.37
CA LEU A 213 -4.13 14.53 -2.99
C LEU A 213 -5.60 14.21 -3.25
N GLY A 214 -5.89 13.02 -3.80
CA GLY A 214 -7.26 12.53 -3.98
C GLY A 214 -8.03 12.50 -2.66
N PHE A 215 -7.42 11.97 -1.59
CA PHE A 215 -8.02 11.95 -0.27
C PHE A 215 -8.29 13.36 0.28
N LEU A 216 -7.37 14.32 0.14
CA LEU A 216 -7.58 15.69 0.61
C LEU A 216 -8.79 16.35 -0.06
N MET A 217 -9.10 16.04 -1.32
CA MET A 217 -10.28 16.53 -2.01
C MET A 217 -11.61 16.00 -1.44
N THR A 218 -11.58 14.88 -0.70
CA THR A 218 -12.77 14.34 -0.04
C THR A 218 -13.19 15.17 1.17
N ARG A 219 -12.27 15.97 1.73
CA ARG A 219 -12.56 16.79 2.91
C ARG A 219 -13.52 17.93 2.55
N PRO A 220 -14.39 18.35 3.50
CA PRO A 220 -15.14 19.58 3.36
C PRO A 220 -14.16 20.75 3.19
N ARG A 221 -14.44 21.68 2.28
CA ARG A 221 -13.74 22.97 2.29
C ARG A 221 -14.23 23.70 3.53
N THR A 222 -13.34 23.96 4.47
CA THR A 222 -13.58 25.00 5.49
C THR A 222 -13.56 26.31 4.72
N SER A 223 -14.73 26.89 4.46
CA SER A 223 -14.87 28.26 3.98
C SER A 223 -14.48 29.24 5.07
#